data_AF-A0A7C7GMX0-F1
#
_entry.id   AF-A0A7C7GMX0-F1
#
_cell.length_a   1.000
_cell.length_b   1.000
_cell.length_c   1.000
_cell.angle_alpha   90.00
_cell.angle_beta   90.00
_cell.angle_gamma   90.00
#
_symmetry.space_group_name_H-M   'P 1'
#
loop_
_entity.id
_entity.type
_entity.pdbx_description
1 polymer ?
#
loop_
_entity_poly.entity_id
_entity_poly.type
_entity_poly.pdbx_seq_one_letter_code
_entity_poly.pdbx_strand_id
1 'polypeptide(L)'
;MDLSTIEGLTADQITAINAASQADIDLATAGLRNKNEELIGEKRGMQSTVADNEKLLADARAASTKLAEEKLLAEGKYAEALELREKENAELTATARAETEKAKSALDNYHKGNALNSALDLIHSDYKDLAKAQLSNMLKIGYNDQGEATTTYEHNGEVVANNVEEFKGWASEQSAFKKILNGVDSSGADTTQSRSSASNDGNTVQSKLAQRLKQSGLT
;
A
#
# COMPACT_ATOMS: atom_id res chain seq x y z
N MET A 1 -20.41 -4.47 19.92
CA MET A 1 -20.79 -3.54 21.00
C MET A 1 -21.31 -4.42 22.15
N ASP A 2 -20.86 -4.24 23.39
CA ASP A 2 -21.28 -5.09 24.49
C ASP A 2 -22.59 -4.59 25.12
N LEU A 3 -23.69 -5.25 24.76
CA LEU A 3 -25.05 -4.90 25.18
C LEU A 3 -25.42 -5.46 26.57
N SER A 4 -24.56 -6.30 27.18
CA SER A 4 -24.78 -6.89 28.50
C SER A 4 -24.71 -5.87 29.65
N THR A 5 -24.21 -4.67 29.34
CA THR A 5 -24.03 -3.57 30.28
C THR A 5 -25.22 -2.60 30.34
N ILE A 6 -26.25 -2.81 29.51
CA ILE A 6 -27.43 -1.94 29.43
C ILE A 6 -28.53 -2.50 30.36
N GLU A 7 -28.81 -1.77 31.44
CA GLU A 7 -29.90 -2.09 32.38
C GLU A 7 -31.28 -2.03 31.70
N GLY A 8 -32.09 -3.08 31.88
CA GLY A 8 -33.46 -3.17 31.36
C GLY A 8 -33.64 -4.01 30.10
N LEU A 9 -32.55 -4.49 29.49
CA LEU A 9 -32.60 -5.47 28.40
C LEU A 9 -32.55 -6.90 28.95
N THR A 10 -33.49 -7.75 28.55
CA THR A 10 -33.45 -9.17 28.91
C THR A 10 -32.39 -9.92 28.10
N ALA A 11 -31.93 -11.07 28.60
CA ALA A 11 -30.97 -11.91 27.90
C ALA A 11 -31.44 -12.32 26.49
N ASP A 12 -32.74 -12.57 26.35
CA ASP A 12 -33.36 -12.92 25.05
C ASP A 12 -33.33 -11.72 24.08
N GLN A 13 -33.56 -10.50 24.58
CA GLN A 13 -33.49 -9.28 23.77
C GLN A 13 -32.05 -8.97 23.33
N ILE A 14 -31.06 -9.14 24.22
CA ILE A 14 -29.64 -8.97 23.88
C ILE A 14 -29.22 -9.97 22.79
N THR A 15 -29.65 -11.22 22.92
CA THR A 15 -29.37 -12.29 21.95
C THR A 15 -30.00 -11.97 20.60
N ALA A 16 -31.26 -11.52 20.57
CA ALA A 16 -31.95 -11.14 19.34
C ALA A 16 -31.31 -9.93 18.64
N ILE A 17 -30.90 -8.90 19.40
CA ILE A 17 -30.24 -7.71 18.84
C ILE A 17 -28.86 -8.06 18.29
N ASN A 18 -28.07 -8.86 19.00
CA ASN A 18 -26.77 -9.31 18.50
C ASN A 18 -26.91 -10.18 17.24
N ALA A 19 -27.90 -11.07 17.18
CA ALA A 19 -28.18 -11.88 16.00
C ALA A 19 -28.61 -11.03 14.79
N ALA A 20 -29.48 -10.04 15.00
CA ALA A 20 -29.89 -9.11 13.96
C ALA A 20 -28.71 -8.23 13.47
N SER A 21 -27.93 -7.69 14.40
CA SER A 21 -26.74 -6.89 14.05
C SER A 21 -25.68 -7.72 13.32
N GLN A 22 -25.49 -8.99 13.70
CA GLN A 22 -24.56 -9.87 12.99
C GLN A 22 -25.07 -10.20 11.59
N ALA A 23 -26.38 -10.45 11.43
CA ALA A 23 -26.98 -10.69 10.13
C ALA A 23 -26.84 -9.46 9.19
N ASP A 24 -27.00 -8.25 9.71
CA ASP A 24 -26.80 -7.02 8.94
C ASP A 24 -25.33 -6.83 8.53
N ILE A 25 -24.38 -7.12 9.44
CA ILE A 25 -22.94 -7.09 9.15
C ILE A 25 -22.59 -8.13 8.08
N ASP A 26 -23.11 -9.35 8.20
CA ASP A 26 -22.85 -10.43 7.26
C ASP A 26 -23.42 -10.10 5.88
N LEU A 27 -24.63 -9.52 5.81
CA LEU A 27 -25.25 -9.07 4.58
C LEU A 27 -24.46 -7.93 3.92
N ALA A 28 -24.03 -6.93 4.70
CA ALA A 28 -23.20 -5.84 4.21
C ALA A 28 -21.83 -6.35 3.71
N THR A 29 -21.21 -7.27 4.46
CA THR A 29 -19.93 -7.87 4.10
C THR A 29 -20.05 -8.72 2.84
N ALA A 30 -21.13 -9.48 2.69
CA ALA A 30 -21.42 -10.25 1.48
C ALA A 30 -21.62 -9.34 0.26
N GLY A 31 -22.39 -8.25 0.41
CA GLY A 31 -22.57 -7.26 -0.67
C GLY A 31 -21.27 -6.60 -1.09
N LEU A 32 -20.40 -6.25 -0.14
CA LEU A 32 -19.06 -5.72 -0.41
C LEU A 32 -18.16 -6.74 -1.11
N ARG A 33 -18.17 -8.01 -0.67
CA ARG A 33 -17.41 -9.08 -1.32
C ARG A 33 -17.86 -9.29 -2.76
N ASN A 34 -19.17 -9.42 -2.99
CA ASN A 34 -19.73 -9.62 -4.34
C ASN A 34 -19.35 -8.47 -5.28
N LYS A 35 -19.49 -7.22 -4.84
CA LYS A 35 -19.11 -6.05 -5.64
C LYS A 35 -17.62 -6.00 -5.93
N ASN A 36 -16.78 -6.44 -4.99
CA ASN A 36 -15.34 -6.51 -5.19
C ASN A 36 -14.97 -7.61 -6.21
N GLU A 37 -15.61 -8.78 -6.14
CA GLU A 37 -15.44 -9.86 -7.11
C GLU A 37 -15.87 -9.44 -8.52
N GLU A 38 -17.01 -8.75 -8.65
CA GLU A 38 -17.49 -8.19 -9.92
C GLU A 38 -16.49 -7.18 -10.51
N LEU A 39 -16.03 -6.21 -9.72
CA LEU A 39 -15.04 -5.22 -10.15
C LEU A 39 -13.70 -5.86 -10.56
N ILE A 40 -13.26 -6.89 -9.83
CA ILE A 40 -12.06 -7.65 -10.19
C ILE A 40 -12.27 -8.39 -11.51
N GLY A 41 -13.46 -8.99 -11.71
CA GLY A 41 -13.85 -9.65 -12.95
C GLY A 41 -13.86 -8.70 -14.15
N GLU A 42 -14.54 -7.56 -14.03
CA GLU A 42 -14.57 -6.52 -15.07
C GLU A 42 -13.17 -6.00 -15.40
N LYS A 43 -12.35 -5.73 -14.39
CA LYS A 43 -10.97 -5.28 -14.58
C LYS A 43 -10.14 -6.31 -15.35
N ARG A 44 -10.24 -7.60 -15.01
CA ARG A 44 -9.58 -8.68 -15.74
C ARG A 44 -10.07 -8.79 -17.18
N GLY A 45 -11.39 -8.68 -17.39
CA GLY A 45 -11.99 -8.69 -18.72
C GLY A 45 -11.47 -7.56 -19.60
N MET A 46 -11.50 -6.31 -19.09
CA MET A 46 -10.97 -5.14 -19.80
C MET A 46 -9.48 -5.27 -20.08
N GLN A 47 -8.68 -5.76 -19.13
CA GLN A 47 -7.24 -6.00 -19.34
C GLN A 47 -6.98 -7.01 -20.45
N SER A 48 -7.76 -8.10 -20.52
CA SER A 48 -7.67 -9.08 -21.60
C SER A 48 -8.02 -8.45 -22.95
N THR A 49 -9.12 -7.70 -23.02
CA THR A 49 -9.56 -7.05 -24.28
C THR A 49 -8.53 -6.05 -24.78
N VAL A 50 -7.88 -5.28 -23.89
CA VAL A 50 -6.81 -4.36 -24.27
C VAL A 50 -5.61 -5.13 -24.82
N ALA A 51 -5.17 -6.19 -24.14
CA ALA A 51 -4.04 -7.00 -24.59
C ALA A 51 -4.31 -7.67 -25.95
N ASP A 52 -5.53 -8.19 -26.15
CA ASP A 52 -5.94 -8.81 -27.43
C ASP A 52 -5.99 -7.77 -28.55
N ASN A 53 -6.51 -6.57 -28.28
CA ASN A 53 -6.54 -5.47 -29.25
C ASN A 53 -5.13 -4.98 -29.60
N GLU A 54 -4.24 -4.82 -28.62
CA GLU A 54 -2.84 -4.43 -28.84
C GLU A 54 -2.10 -5.46 -29.70
N LYS A 55 -2.31 -6.76 -29.41
CA LYS A 55 -1.75 -7.85 -30.21
C LYS A 55 -2.27 -7.83 -31.65
N LEU A 56 -3.59 -7.69 -31.84
CA LEU A 56 -4.19 -7.61 -33.17
C LEU A 56 -3.62 -6.44 -33.98
N LEU A 57 -3.41 -5.30 -33.33
CA LEU A 57 -2.87 -4.10 -33.96
C LEU A 57 -1.39 -4.25 -34.31
N ALA A 58 -0.60 -4.92 -33.46
CA ALA A 58 0.79 -5.27 -33.72
C ALA A 58 0.90 -6.26 -34.89
N ASP A 59 0.07 -7.30 -34.90
CA ASP A 59 0.02 -8.31 -35.98
C ASP A 59 -0.38 -7.66 -37.32
N ALA A 60 -1.35 -6.75 -37.31
CA ALA A 60 -1.77 -6.01 -38.50
C ALA A 60 -0.66 -5.09 -39.04
N ARG A 61 0.10 -4.43 -38.17
CA ARG A 61 1.26 -3.61 -38.56
C ARG A 61 2.35 -4.47 -39.19
N ALA A 62 2.75 -5.55 -38.52
CA ALA A 62 3.76 -6.47 -39.02
C ALA A 62 3.36 -7.07 -40.39
N ALA A 63 2.10 -7.46 -40.56
CA ALA A 63 1.58 -7.96 -41.82
C ALA A 63 1.61 -6.88 -42.93
N SER A 64 1.22 -5.64 -42.61
CA SER A 64 1.26 -4.53 -43.57
C SER A 64 2.69 -4.19 -44.02
N THR A 65 3.64 -4.16 -43.09
CA THR A 65 5.04 -3.84 -43.41
C THR A 65 5.67 -4.95 -44.23
N LYS A 66 5.42 -6.22 -43.87
CA LYS A 66 5.90 -7.37 -44.65
C LYS A 66 5.36 -7.36 -46.07
N LEU A 67 4.08 -7.04 -46.27
CA LEU A 67 3.48 -6.97 -47.60
C LEU A 67 4.03 -5.81 -48.44
N ALA A 68 4.37 -4.68 -47.79
CA ALA A 68 5.07 -3.58 -48.44
C ALA A 68 6.51 -3.95 -48.82
N GLU A 69 7.24 -4.66 -47.96
CA GLU A 69 8.58 -5.18 -48.24
C GLU A 69 8.56 -6.17 -49.43
N GLU A 70 7.65 -7.15 -49.42
CA GLU A 70 7.50 -8.13 -50.51
C GLU A 70 7.20 -7.45 -51.85
N LYS A 71 6.39 -6.38 -51.85
CA LYS A 71 6.10 -5.59 -53.05
C LYS A 71 7.35 -4.86 -53.56
N LEU A 72 8.12 -4.22 -52.67
CA LEU A 72 9.37 -3.54 -53.05
C LEU A 72 10.40 -4.52 -53.60
N LEU A 73 10.50 -5.72 -53.00
CA LEU A 73 11.37 -6.80 -53.49
C LEU A 73 10.93 -7.28 -54.87
N ALA A 74 9.63 -7.46 -55.11
CA ALA A 74 9.08 -7.85 -56.41
C ALA A 74 9.30 -6.78 -57.49
N GLU A 75 9.33 -5.50 -57.11
CA GLU A 75 9.66 -4.36 -57.98
C GLU A 75 11.18 -4.17 -58.19
N GLY A 76 12.03 -5.01 -57.57
CA GLY A 76 13.49 -4.91 -57.66
C GLY A 76 14.10 -3.75 -56.87
N LYS A 77 13.32 -3.12 -55.98
CA LYS A 77 13.73 -1.97 -55.17
C LYS A 77 14.36 -2.41 -53.85
N TYR A 78 15.47 -3.15 -53.93
CA TYR A 78 16.12 -3.75 -52.77
C TYR A 78 16.59 -2.73 -51.73
N ALA A 79 17.05 -1.55 -52.15
CA ALA A 79 17.49 -0.50 -51.22
C ALA A 79 16.31 0.05 -50.39
N GLU A 80 15.17 0.30 -51.02
CA GLU A 80 13.95 0.77 -50.33
C GLU A 80 13.38 -0.30 -49.40
N ALA A 81 13.43 -1.58 -49.79
CA ALA A 81 13.02 -2.70 -48.94
C ALA A 81 13.91 -2.83 -47.69
N LEU A 82 15.23 -2.67 -47.85
CA LEU A 82 16.18 -2.71 -46.74
C LEU A 82 15.93 -1.53 -45.77
N GLU A 83 15.74 -0.32 -46.29
CA GLU A 83 15.45 0.88 -45.48
C GLU A 83 14.16 0.70 -44.67
N LEU A 84 13.11 0.15 -45.29
CA LEU A 84 11.85 -0.15 -44.60
C LEU A 84 12.07 -1.12 -43.43
N ARG A 85 12.84 -2.19 -43.65
CA ARG A 85 13.14 -3.20 -42.62
C ARG A 85 13.98 -2.64 -41.47
N GLU A 86 14.98 -1.83 -41.78
CA GLU A 86 15.82 -1.18 -40.76
C GLU A 86 15.02 -0.20 -39.92
N LYS A 87 14.14 0.58 -40.56
CA LYS A 87 13.23 1.48 -39.87
C LYS A 87 12.30 0.72 -38.92
N GLU A 88 11.69 -0.38 -39.37
CA GLU A 88 10.79 -1.14 -38.50
C GLU A 88 11.53 -1.78 -37.32
N ASN A 89 12.74 -2.34 -37.55
CA ASN A 89 13.57 -2.87 -36.47
C ASN A 89 13.93 -1.80 -35.44
N ALA A 90 14.23 -0.58 -35.89
CA ALA A 90 14.53 0.53 -35.00
C ALA A 90 13.29 0.93 -34.18
N GLU A 91 12.12 1.01 -34.80
CA GLU A 91 10.85 1.33 -34.13
C GLU A 91 10.44 0.25 -33.12
N LEU A 92 10.56 -1.04 -33.47
CA LEU A 92 10.30 -2.17 -32.57
C LEU A 92 11.27 -2.15 -31.37
N THR A 93 12.56 -1.91 -31.62
CA THR A 93 13.57 -1.81 -30.56
C THR A 93 13.27 -0.63 -29.63
N ALA A 94 12.88 0.52 -30.18
CA ALA A 94 12.53 1.69 -29.39
C ALA A 94 11.28 1.44 -28.53
N THR A 95 10.26 0.81 -29.10
CA THR A 95 9.02 0.44 -28.39
C THR A 95 9.30 -0.55 -27.27
N ALA A 96 10.05 -1.61 -27.54
CA ALA A 96 10.43 -2.60 -26.53
C ALA A 96 11.23 -1.97 -25.37
N ARG A 97 12.14 -1.04 -25.66
CA ARG A 97 12.87 -0.28 -24.63
C ARG A 97 11.94 0.59 -23.78
N ALA A 98 11.00 1.30 -24.41
CA ALA A 98 10.04 2.14 -23.71
C ALA A 98 9.11 1.32 -22.80
N GLU A 99 8.63 0.17 -23.27
CA GLU A 99 7.82 -0.75 -22.48
C GLU A 99 8.61 -1.36 -21.32
N THR A 100 9.87 -1.75 -21.56
CA THR A 100 10.75 -2.29 -20.51
C THR A 100 11.00 -1.25 -19.41
N GLU A 101 11.29 0.00 -19.78
CA GLU A 101 11.51 1.07 -18.79
C GLU A 101 10.23 1.38 -18.00
N LYS A 102 9.07 1.38 -18.67
CA LYS A 102 7.77 1.55 -18.02
C LYS A 102 7.48 0.41 -17.04
N ALA A 103 7.74 -0.84 -17.43
CA ALA A 103 7.56 -2.01 -16.58
C ALA A 103 8.52 -1.98 -15.39
N LYS A 104 9.79 -1.63 -15.60
CA LYS A 104 10.79 -1.48 -14.55
C LYS A 104 10.40 -0.38 -13.56
N SER A 105 10.01 0.80 -14.05
CA SER A 105 9.55 1.89 -13.19
C SER A 105 8.30 1.51 -12.38
N ALA A 106 7.35 0.79 -12.97
CA ALA A 106 6.19 0.28 -12.25
C ALA A 106 6.57 -0.72 -11.15
N LEU A 107 7.51 -1.62 -11.44
CA LEU A 107 8.03 -2.60 -10.49
C LEU A 107 8.78 -1.93 -9.33
N ASP A 108 9.65 -0.97 -9.64
CA ASP A 108 10.39 -0.17 -8.66
C ASP A 108 9.43 0.59 -7.75
N ASN A 109 8.40 1.23 -8.31
CA ASN A 109 7.38 1.94 -7.53
C ASN A 109 6.58 1.00 -6.63
N TYR A 110 6.25 -0.20 -7.11
CA TYR A 110 5.55 -1.22 -6.32
C TYR A 110 6.40 -1.69 -5.13
N HIS A 111 7.65 -2.09 -5.39
CA HIS A 111 8.56 -2.54 -4.33
C HIS A 111 8.90 -1.41 -3.35
N LYS A 112 9.15 -0.20 -3.85
CA LYS A 112 9.39 0.99 -3.03
C LYS A 112 8.19 1.32 -2.17
N GLY A 113 6.98 1.24 -2.72
CA GLY A 113 5.74 1.47 -1.98
C GLY A 113 5.54 0.45 -0.85
N ASN A 114 5.78 -0.84 -1.13
CA ASN A 114 5.69 -1.89 -0.12
C ASN A 114 6.69 -1.67 1.02
N ALA A 115 7.97 -1.48 0.69
CA ALA A 115 9.01 -1.29 1.70
C ALA A 115 8.82 0.02 2.49
N LEU A 116 8.36 1.10 1.84
CA LEU A 116 8.00 2.35 2.51
C LEU A 116 6.86 2.15 3.50
N ASN A 117 5.81 1.40 3.13
CA ASN A 117 4.71 1.10 4.04
C ASN A 117 5.19 0.29 5.25
N SER A 118 6.03 -0.73 5.04
CA SER A 118 6.65 -1.49 6.13
C SER A 118 7.46 -0.61 7.07
N ALA A 119 8.25 0.34 6.54
CA ALA A 119 8.99 1.31 7.36
C ALA A 119 8.07 2.29 8.09
N LEU A 120 6.98 2.74 7.45
CA LEU A 120 5.99 3.63 8.05
C LEU A 120 5.21 2.96 9.18
N ASP A 121 5.02 1.64 9.14
CA ASP A 121 4.37 0.91 10.24
C ASP A 121 5.21 0.85 11.51
N LEU A 122 6.51 1.10 11.41
CA LEU A 122 7.37 1.34 12.56
C LEU A 122 7.16 2.71 13.19
N ILE A 123 6.49 3.64 12.51
CA ILE A 123 6.29 5.02 12.95
C ILE A 123 4.88 5.20 13.51
N HIS A 124 4.78 5.99 14.58
CA HIS A 124 3.52 6.34 15.21
C HIS A 124 2.62 7.10 14.23
N SER A 125 1.32 6.82 14.25
CA SER A 125 0.33 7.31 13.26
C SER A 125 0.46 8.82 13.00
N ASP A 126 0.63 9.58 14.08
CA ASP A 126 0.64 11.05 14.07
C ASP A 126 1.83 11.64 13.31
N TYR A 127 2.88 10.85 13.09
CA TYR A 127 4.10 11.27 12.39
C TYR A 127 4.30 10.57 11.04
N LYS A 128 3.39 9.67 10.62
CA LYS A 128 3.54 8.91 9.36
C LYS A 128 3.65 9.85 8.15
N ASP A 129 2.81 10.89 8.07
CA ASP A 129 2.83 11.83 6.95
C ASP A 129 4.12 12.66 6.90
N LEU A 130 4.64 13.07 8.06
CA LEU A 130 5.90 13.80 8.19
C LEU A 130 7.10 12.92 7.81
N ALA A 131 7.10 11.67 8.26
CA ALA A 131 8.20 10.75 8.03
C ALA A 131 8.21 10.15 6.62
N LYS A 132 7.07 10.15 5.91
CA LYS A 132 6.94 9.55 4.57
C LYS A 132 7.96 10.10 3.58
N ALA A 133 8.14 11.42 3.52
CA ALA A 133 9.09 12.04 2.60
C ALA A 133 10.54 11.67 2.96
N GLN A 134 10.87 11.69 4.25
CA GLN A 134 12.20 11.33 4.74
C GLN A 134 12.51 9.85 4.45
N LEU A 135 11.63 8.93 4.82
CA LEU A 135 11.80 7.50 4.56
C LEU A 135 11.87 7.18 3.07
N SER A 136 11.04 7.82 2.24
CA SER A 136 11.06 7.62 0.79
C SER A 136 12.40 8.03 0.15
N ASN A 137 13.06 9.05 0.71
CA ASN A 137 14.39 9.49 0.25
C ASN A 137 15.51 8.56 0.74
N MET A 138 15.36 7.96 1.91
CA MET A 138 16.31 7.01 2.46
C MET A 138 16.19 5.63 1.78
N LEU A 139 15.00 5.27 1.32
CA LEU A 139 14.70 3.96 0.77
C LEU A 139 15.21 3.82 -0.68
N LYS A 140 16.01 2.78 -0.92
CA LYS A 140 16.39 2.32 -2.25
C LYS A 140 15.99 0.86 -2.46
N ILE A 141 15.56 0.58 -3.70
CA ILE A 141 15.26 -0.77 -4.16
C ILE A 141 16.36 -1.18 -5.14
N GLY A 142 16.99 -2.31 -4.87
CA GLY A 142 17.88 -3.03 -5.77
C GLY A 142 17.27 -4.37 -6.20
N TYR A 143 17.98 -5.08 -7.05
CA TYR A 143 17.62 -6.44 -7.47
C TYR A 143 18.87 -7.31 -7.44
N ASN A 144 18.74 -8.53 -6.89
CA ASN A 144 19.82 -9.51 -6.92
C ASN A 144 19.87 -10.25 -8.27
N ASP A 145 20.85 -11.15 -8.43
CA ASP A 145 21.03 -11.95 -9.66
C ASP A 145 19.85 -12.88 -9.96
N GLN A 146 19.02 -13.18 -8.96
CA GLN A 146 17.78 -13.95 -9.09
C GLN A 146 16.57 -13.09 -9.47
N GLY A 147 16.73 -11.77 -9.57
CA GLY A 147 15.65 -10.82 -9.87
C GLY A 147 14.75 -10.50 -8.68
N GLU A 148 15.12 -10.89 -7.46
CA GLU A 148 14.39 -10.57 -6.25
C GLU A 148 14.74 -9.16 -5.76
N ALA A 149 13.71 -8.42 -5.31
CA ALA A 149 13.88 -7.06 -4.81
C ALA A 149 14.64 -7.05 -3.48
N THR A 150 15.72 -6.28 -3.42
CA THR A 150 16.46 -5.99 -2.18
C THR A 150 16.16 -4.57 -1.75
N THR A 151 15.96 -4.37 -0.44
CA THR A 151 15.64 -3.05 0.12
C THR A 151 16.84 -2.56 0.92
N THR A 152 17.33 -1.35 0.64
CA THR A 152 18.34 -0.70 1.45
C THR A 152 17.87 0.66 1.92
N TYR A 153 18.37 1.07 3.09
CA TYR A 153 18.12 2.38 3.67
C TYR A 153 19.43 3.13 3.70
N GLU A 154 19.47 4.32 3.12
CA GLU A 154 20.62 5.20 3.11
C GLU A 154 20.36 6.47 3.92
N HIS A 155 21.35 6.86 4.72
CA HIS A 155 21.36 8.14 5.40
C HIS A 155 22.68 8.85 5.11
N ASN A 156 22.62 10.10 4.66
CA ASN A 156 23.81 10.91 4.32
C ASN A 156 24.76 10.24 3.31
N GLY A 157 24.23 9.41 2.41
CA GLY A 157 25.01 8.72 1.37
C GLY A 157 25.63 7.38 1.82
N GLU A 158 25.38 6.94 3.05
CA GLU A 158 25.84 5.65 3.56
C GLU A 158 24.66 4.70 3.78
N VAL A 159 24.84 3.42 3.45
CA VAL A 159 23.85 2.37 3.72
C VAL A 159 23.84 2.10 5.22
N VAL A 160 22.71 2.39 5.86
CA VAL A 160 22.51 2.20 7.30
C VAL A 160 21.75 0.92 7.64
N ALA A 161 21.04 0.34 6.67
CA ALA A 161 20.33 -0.93 6.85
C ALA A 161 20.01 -1.61 5.49
N ASN A 162 19.91 -2.95 5.50
CA ASN A 162 19.59 -3.78 4.32
C ASN A 162 18.20 -4.44 4.39
N ASN A 163 17.41 -4.09 5.40
CA ASN A 163 16.03 -4.54 5.58
C ASN A 163 15.35 -3.65 6.64
N VAL A 164 14.04 -3.85 6.82
CA VAL A 164 13.23 -3.01 7.72
C VAL A 164 13.56 -3.26 9.20
N GLU A 165 14.00 -4.47 9.56
CA GLU A 165 14.41 -4.83 10.91
C GLU A 165 15.73 -4.16 11.32
N GLU A 166 16.74 -4.21 10.46
CA GLU A 166 18.00 -3.47 10.62
C GLU A 166 17.74 -1.97 10.68
N PHE A 167 16.83 -1.47 9.83
CA PHE A 167 16.44 -0.07 9.84
C PHE A 167 15.80 0.32 11.18
N LYS A 168 14.93 -0.52 11.75
CA LYS A 168 14.34 -0.30 13.08
C LYS A 168 15.43 -0.19 14.15
N GLY A 169 16.40 -1.10 14.13
CA GLY A 169 17.54 -1.08 15.06
C GLY A 169 18.31 0.23 14.98
N TRP A 170 18.78 0.58 13.78
CA TRP A 170 19.50 1.84 13.54
C TRP A 170 18.66 3.07 13.90
N ALA A 171 17.39 3.12 13.48
CA ALA A 171 16.51 4.26 13.70
C ALA A 171 16.20 4.47 15.19
N SER A 172 16.21 3.41 16.00
CA SER A 172 16.04 3.53 17.46
C SER A 172 17.19 4.26 18.15
N GLU A 173 18.38 4.28 17.54
CA GLU A 173 19.56 5.00 18.02
C GLU A 173 19.57 6.47 17.56
N GLN A 174 18.83 6.80 16.50
CA GLN A 174 18.78 8.14 15.95
C GLN A 174 17.78 9.02 16.70
N SER A 175 18.24 10.15 17.22
CA SER A 175 17.39 11.11 17.96
C SER A 175 16.16 11.59 17.19
N ALA A 176 16.26 11.71 15.86
CA ALA A 176 15.18 12.12 14.98
C ALA A 176 14.08 11.06 14.86
N PHE A 177 14.44 9.77 14.87
CA PHE A 177 13.50 8.66 14.72
C PHE A 177 13.01 8.12 16.07
N LYS A 178 13.83 8.17 17.12
CA LYS A 178 13.51 7.68 18.46
C LYS A 178 12.19 8.21 19.02
N LYS A 179 11.85 9.48 18.72
CA LYS A 179 10.62 10.15 19.20
C LYS A 179 9.36 9.74 18.44
N ILE A 180 9.51 9.19 17.24
CA ILE A 180 8.41 8.90 16.32
C ILE A 180 8.24 7.40 16.07
N LEU A 181 9.19 6.56 16.49
CA LEU A 181 9.10 5.11 16.38
C LEU A 181 8.14 4.51 17.41
N ASN A 182 7.36 3.53 16.98
CA ASN A 182 6.52 2.71 17.82
C ASN A 182 7.38 1.80 18.72
N GLY A 183 7.12 1.82 20.03
CA GLY A 183 7.71 0.88 20.98
C GLY A 183 9.19 1.09 21.29
N VAL A 184 9.80 2.19 20.85
CA VAL A 184 11.07 2.66 21.42
C VAL A 184 10.71 3.47 22.65
N ASP A 185 11.21 3.06 23.81
CA ASP A 185 11.00 3.79 25.06
C ASP A 185 11.33 5.27 24.84
N SER A 186 10.28 6.11 24.86
CA SER A 186 10.39 7.55 25.06
C SER A 186 10.83 7.85 26.50
N SER A 187 11.85 7.14 26.99
CA SER A 187 12.48 7.32 28.30
C SER A 187 13.39 8.55 28.36
N GLY A 188 13.15 9.53 27.47
CA GLY A 188 13.78 10.85 27.48
C GLY A 188 12.83 11.98 27.88
N ALA A 189 11.59 11.67 28.24
CA ALA A 189 10.84 12.52 29.17
C ALA A 189 11.16 11.99 30.55
N ASP A 190 11.58 12.88 31.45
CA ASP A 190 11.60 12.67 32.89
C ASP A 190 10.16 12.34 33.34
N THR A 191 9.71 11.12 33.05
CA THR A 191 8.68 10.48 33.83
C THR A 191 9.41 10.08 35.09
N THR A 192 9.56 11.06 35.98
CA THR A 192 9.51 10.81 37.40
C THR A 192 8.33 9.84 37.57
N GLN A 193 8.64 8.54 37.64
CA GLN A 193 7.73 7.52 38.10
C GLN A 193 7.46 7.91 39.54
N SER A 194 6.50 8.82 39.69
CA SER A 194 5.87 9.11 40.95
C SER A 194 5.17 7.82 41.31
N ARG A 195 5.89 6.97 42.06
CA ARG A 195 5.29 6.08 43.04
C ARG A 195 4.52 6.98 44.01
N SER A 196 3.37 7.44 43.56
CA SER A 196 2.42 8.19 44.35
C SER A 196 1.14 7.39 44.33
N SER A 197 0.84 6.88 45.52
CA SER A 197 -0.35 6.17 45.91
C SER A 197 -1.59 6.60 45.14
N ALA A 198 -2.37 5.59 44.78
CA ALA A 198 -3.70 5.71 44.20
C ALA A 198 -4.56 6.76 44.92
N SER A 199 -4.97 7.78 44.18
CA SER A 199 -6.24 8.47 44.37
C SER A 199 -6.71 8.97 43.01
N ASN A 200 -7.33 8.08 42.23
CA ASN A 200 -7.98 8.40 40.98
C ASN A 200 -9.35 9.00 41.28
N ASP A 201 -9.37 10.27 41.69
CA ASP A 201 -10.60 11.01 41.91
C ASP A 201 -10.75 12.07 40.81
N GLY A 202 -11.86 12.01 40.06
CA GLY A 202 -12.42 13.22 39.46
C GLY A 202 -12.79 13.27 37.98
N ASN A 203 -12.65 12.23 37.15
CA ASN A 203 -13.18 12.34 35.76
C ASN A 203 -13.57 11.03 35.05
N THR A 204 -14.01 10.02 35.80
CA THR A 204 -14.60 8.81 35.20
C THR A 204 -16.07 9.07 34.84
N VAL A 205 -16.61 8.29 33.90
CA VAL A 205 -18.04 8.32 33.54
C VAL A 205 -18.94 8.15 34.78
N GLN A 206 -18.48 7.41 35.78
CA GLN A 206 -19.12 7.26 37.09
C GLN A 206 -19.22 8.57 37.88
N SER A 207 -18.18 9.42 37.88
CA SER A 207 -18.24 10.74 38.54
C SER A 207 -19.27 11.66 37.87
N LYS A 208 -19.37 11.61 36.53
CA LYS A 208 -20.35 12.39 35.74
C LYS A 208 -21.77 11.87 35.92
N LEU A 209 -21.94 10.56 36.06
CA LEU A 209 -23.24 9.94 36.32
C LEU A 209 -23.73 10.22 37.75
N ALA A 210 -22.84 10.13 38.75
CA ALA A 210 -23.14 10.47 40.14
C ALA A 210 -23.54 11.96 40.28
N GLN A 211 -22.85 12.85 39.56
CA GLN A 211 -23.17 14.27 39.57
C GLN A 211 -24.52 14.59 38.90
N ARG A 212 -24.91 13.83 37.87
CA ARG A 212 -26.24 13.94 37.22
C ARG A 212 -27.35 13.38 38.09
N LEU A 213 -27.13 12.26 38.77
CA LEU A 213 -28.10 11.64 39.69
C LEU A 213 -28.41 12.53 40.91
N LYS A 214 -27.39 13.26 41.39
CA LYS A 214 -27.52 14.25 42.46
C LYS A 214 -28.26 15.52 42.00
N GLN A 215 -28.07 15.93 40.74
CA GLN A 215 -28.82 17.06 40.16
C GLN A 215 -30.28 16.72 39.84
N SER A 216 -30.61 15.44 39.62
CA SER A 216 -31.98 14.96 39.42
C SER A 216 -32.72 14.62 40.73
N GLY A 217 -32.12 14.89 41.89
CA GLY A 217 -32.75 14.66 43.21
C GLY A 217 -32.99 13.20 43.56
N LEU A 218 -32.28 12.28 42.91
CA LEU A 218 -32.42 10.82 43.10
C LEU A 218 -31.38 10.25 44.08
N THR A 219 -30.48 11.09 44.60
CA THR A 219 -29.61 10.86 45.77
C THR A 219 -29.27 12.17 46.46
#